data_AF-R4V1E6-F1
#
_entry.id   AF-R4V1E6-F1
#
_cell.length_a   1.000
_cell.length_b   1.000
_cell.length_c   1.000
_cell.angle_alpha   90.00
_cell.angle_beta   90.00
_cell.angle_gamma   90.00
#
_symmetry.space_group_name_H-M   'P 1'
#
loop_
_entity.id
_entity.type
_entity.pdbx_description
1 polymer ?
#
loop_
_entity_poly.entity_id
_entity_poly.type
_entity_poly.pdbx_seq_one_letter_code
_entity_poly.pdbx_strand_id
1 'polypeptide(L)'
;MNPLERWIFWQNEMKNCIRCYACRQACPLCYCSQCVVEINQPQWIPVFANKIGNTEWHIMRAMHLAGRCVECGQCGRVCPENIPIHLLPIRLAREVKALYGSTTGISKDENCEISTYKYEDRENFFE
;
A
#
# COMPACT_ATOMS: atom_id res chain seq x y z
N MET A 1 -12.77 4.57 15.47
CA MET A 1 -12.97 3.14 15.15
C MET A 1 -11.91 2.30 15.82
N ASN A 2 -12.31 1.25 16.52
CA ASN A 2 -11.39 0.24 17.04
C ASN A 2 -10.78 -0.60 15.88
N PRO A 3 -9.73 -1.41 16.11
CA PRO A 3 -9.09 -2.20 15.06
C PRO A 3 -10.05 -3.18 14.34
N LEU A 4 -10.97 -3.80 15.07
CA LEU A 4 -11.93 -4.76 14.51
C LEU A 4 -12.93 -4.08 13.56
N GLU A 5 -13.45 -2.92 13.93
CA GLU A 5 -14.32 -2.09 13.08
C GLU A 5 -13.61 -1.69 11.77
N ARG A 6 -12.34 -1.28 11.86
CA ARG A 6 -11.53 -0.94 10.68
C ARG A 6 -11.30 -2.16 9.79
N TRP A 7 -11.03 -3.31 10.39
CA TRP A 7 -10.85 -4.56 9.65
C TRP A 7 -12.13 -4.95 8.90
N ILE A 8 -13.28 -4.92 9.58
CA ILE A 8 -14.58 -5.23 8.98
C ILE A 8 -14.91 -4.25 7.85
N PHE A 9 -14.65 -2.95 8.05
CA PHE A 9 -14.80 -1.95 7.00
C PHE A 9 -13.99 -2.33 5.75
N TRP A 10 -12.70 -2.60 5.90
CA TRP A 10 -11.84 -2.95 4.76
C TRP A 10 -12.23 -4.26 4.09
N GLN A 11 -12.62 -5.29 4.85
CA GLN A 11 -13.13 -6.53 4.29
C GLN A 11 -14.42 -6.29 3.46
N ASN A 12 -15.29 -5.39 3.92
CA ASN A 12 -16.50 -5.01 3.20
C ASN A 12 -16.24 -4.18 1.94
N GLU A 13 -15.25 -3.30 1.95
CA GLU A 13 -14.86 -2.53 0.77
C GLU A 13 -14.14 -3.41 -0.27
N MET A 14 -13.14 -4.18 0.17
CA MET A 14 -12.28 -4.97 -0.71
C MET A 14 -12.99 -6.16 -1.37
N LYS A 15 -14.09 -6.67 -0.79
CA LYS A 15 -14.88 -7.74 -1.42
C LYS A 15 -15.44 -7.34 -2.79
N ASN A 16 -15.65 -6.04 -3.02
CA ASN A 16 -16.17 -5.50 -4.28
C ASN A 16 -15.06 -5.33 -5.34
N CYS A 17 -13.78 -5.43 -4.96
CA CYS A 17 -12.68 -5.20 -5.89
C CYS A 17 -12.69 -6.24 -7.03
N ILE A 18 -12.94 -5.76 -8.25
CA ILE A 18 -12.91 -6.55 -9.48
C ILE A 18 -11.50 -6.79 -10.03
N ARG A 19 -10.47 -6.29 -9.33
CA ARG A 19 -9.05 -6.38 -9.71
C ARG A 19 -8.76 -5.94 -11.15
N CYS A 20 -9.34 -4.81 -11.54
CA CYS A 20 -9.04 -4.13 -12.81
C CYS A 20 -7.64 -3.46 -12.83
N TYR A 21 -6.96 -3.39 -11.68
CA TYR A 21 -5.64 -2.76 -11.50
C TYR A 21 -5.53 -1.28 -11.92
N ALA A 22 -6.64 -0.56 -12.11
CA ALA A 22 -6.63 0.88 -12.40
C ALA A 22 -5.86 1.67 -11.32
N CYS A 23 -6.00 1.27 -10.05
CA CYS A 23 -5.26 1.87 -8.94
C CYS A 23 -3.73 1.67 -9.02
N ARG A 24 -3.26 0.60 -9.66
CA ARG A 24 -1.83 0.39 -9.99
C ARG A 24 -1.41 1.32 -11.13
N GLN A 25 -2.16 1.32 -12.22
CA GLN A 25 -1.83 2.08 -13.44
C GLN A 25 -1.81 3.60 -13.22
N ALA A 26 -2.69 4.11 -12.35
CA ALA A 26 -2.75 5.53 -12.04
C ALA A 26 -1.69 6.00 -11.04
N CYS A 27 -0.92 5.09 -10.42
CA CYS A 27 0.05 5.44 -9.40
C CYS A 27 1.44 5.63 -10.00
N PRO A 28 2.06 6.83 -9.91
CA PRO A 28 3.39 7.07 -10.48
C PRO A 28 4.51 6.27 -9.78
N LEU A 29 4.21 5.66 -8.63
CA LEU A 29 5.17 4.92 -7.81
C LEU A 29 5.06 3.40 -7.99
N CYS A 30 4.07 2.93 -8.76
CA CYS A 30 3.93 1.52 -9.12
C CYS A 30 4.69 1.22 -10.42
N TYR A 31 6.01 1.44 -10.42
CA TYR A 31 6.88 1.33 -11.61
C TYR A 31 7.78 0.08 -11.62
N CYS A 32 7.54 -0.92 -10.77
CA CYS A 32 8.35 -2.14 -10.76
C CYS A 32 8.37 -2.78 -12.16
N SER A 33 9.54 -3.28 -12.58
CA SER A 33 9.72 -3.94 -13.88
C SER A 33 8.83 -5.18 -14.03
N GLN A 34 8.54 -5.84 -12.91
CA GLN A 34 7.65 -6.99 -12.84
C GLN A 34 6.79 -6.85 -11.57
N CYS A 35 5.47 -6.96 -11.72
CA CYS A 35 4.56 -6.93 -10.58
C CYS A 35 4.18 -8.36 -10.16
N VAL A 36 4.05 -8.62 -8.85
CA VAL A 36 3.69 -9.94 -8.32
C VAL A 36 2.36 -10.48 -8.87
N VAL A 37 1.43 -9.60 -9.26
CA VAL A 37 0.14 -9.99 -9.87
C VAL A 37 0.27 -10.45 -11.33
N GLU A 38 1.42 -10.22 -11.96
CA GLU A 38 1.75 -10.69 -13.30
C GLU A 38 2.55 -12.00 -13.27
N ILE A 39 2.98 -12.44 -12.07
CA ILE A 39 3.75 -13.66 -11.89
C ILE A 39 2.80 -14.82 -11.60
N ASN A 40 2.93 -15.89 -12.38
CA ASN A 40 2.18 -17.13 -12.17
C ASN A 40 2.98 -18.21 -11.40
N GLN A 41 4.30 -18.07 -11.28
CA GLN A 41 5.16 -19.02 -10.57
C GLN A 41 6.30 -18.32 -9.81
N PRO A 42 6.35 -18.41 -8.47
CA PRO A 42 5.26 -18.87 -7.59
C PRO A 42 4.09 -17.88 -7.62
N GLN A 43 2.87 -18.41 -7.51
CA GLN A 43 1.65 -17.60 -7.45
C GLN A 43 1.40 -17.12 -6.03
N TRP A 44 1.78 -15.88 -5.72
CA TRP A 44 1.59 -15.30 -4.38
C TRP A 44 0.16 -14.79 -4.14
N ILE A 45 -0.48 -14.28 -5.19
CA ILE A 45 -1.84 -13.76 -5.13
C ILE A 45 -2.68 -14.58 -6.12
N PRO A 46 -3.84 -15.14 -5.71
CA PRO A 46 -4.75 -15.83 -6.64
C PRO A 46 -5.01 -14.98 -7.87
N VAL A 47 -5.20 -15.55 -9.08
CA VAL A 47 -5.44 -14.76 -10.32
C VAL A 47 -6.88 -14.24 -10.41
N PHE A 48 -7.86 -14.99 -9.89
CA PHE A 48 -9.28 -14.60 -9.90
C PHE A 48 -9.71 -13.76 -8.70
N ALA A 49 -10.48 -12.68 -8.95
CA ALA A 49 -11.05 -11.75 -7.96
C ALA A 49 -11.80 -12.48 -6.83
N ASN A 50 -11.21 -12.53 -5.64
CA ASN A 50 -11.79 -13.18 -4.48
C ASN A 50 -11.40 -12.43 -3.20
N LYS A 51 -12.13 -12.69 -2.11
CA LYS A 51 -11.97 -11.96 -0.84
C LYS A 51 -10.51 -11.96 -0.31
N ILE A 52 -9.86 -13.11 -0.37
CA ILE A 52 -8.48 -13.30 0.13
C ILE A 52 -7.50 -12.54 -0.77
N GLY A 53 -7.48 -12.83 -2.07
CA GLY A 53 -6.55 -12.23 -3.02
C GLY A 53 -6.75 -10.71 -3.18
N ASN A 54 -7.97 -10.20 -3.00
CA ASN A 54 -8.22 -8.77 -2.97
C ASN A 54 -7.56 -8.12 -1.75
N THR A 55 -7.70 -8.75 -0.58
CA THR A 55 -7.06 -8.28 0.66
C THR A 55 -5.54 -8.33 0.53
N GLU A 56 -4.98 -9.45 0.06
CA GLU A 56 -3.54 -9.64 -0.13
C GLU A 56 -2.94 -8.61 -1.09
N TRP A 57 -3.61 -8.37 -2.23
CA TRP A 57 -3.18 -7.34 -3.19
C TRP A 57 -3.10 -5.95 -2.55
N HIS A 58 -4.14 -5.55 -1.81
CA HIS A 58 -4.18 -4.21 -1.24
C HIS A 58 -3.19 -4.04 -0.06
N ILE A 59 -2.94 -5.10 0.72
CA ILE A 59 -1.90 -5.10 1.76
C ILE A 59 -0.52 -4.99 1.13
N MET A 60 -0.18 -5.87 0.18
CA MET A 60 1.11 -5.86 -0.49
C MET A 60 1.38 -4.50 -1.17
N ARG A 61 0.38 -3.97 -1.90
CA ARG A 61 0.50 -2.66 -2.55
C ARG A 61 0.69 -1.53 -1.53
N ALA A 62 0.00 -1.57 -0.39
CA ALA A 62 0.18 -0.57 0.65
C ALA A 62 1.61 -0.60 1.21
N MET A 63 2.16 -1.79 1.47
CA MET A 63 3.54 -1.96 1.94
C MET A 63 4.58 -1.50 0.91
N HIS A 64 4.41 -1.79 -0.37
CA HIS A 64 5.30 -1.29 -1.43
C HIS A 64 5.29 0.25 -1.58
N LEU A 65 4.21 0.90 -1.13
CA LEU A 65 4.06 2.35 -1.16
C LEU A 65 4.39 3.02 0.18
N ALA A 66 4.65 2.24 1.23
CA ALA A 66 4.97 2.76 2.55
C ALA A 66 6.27 3.58 2.45
N GLY A 67 6.23 4.82 2.93
CA GLY A 67 7.36 5.77 2.81
C GLY A 67 7.62 6.30 1.39
N ARG A 68 6.79 5.91 0.40
CA ARG A 68 6.90 6.35 -1.01
C ARG A 68 5.72 7.21 -1.45
N CYS A 69 4.55 7.05 -0.83
CA CYS A 69 3.31 7.70 -1.25
C CYS A 69 3.34 9.23 -1.04
N VAL A 70 3.08 10.00 -2.10
CA VAL A 70 2.96 11.47 -2.08
C VAL A 70 1.52 11.96 -1.88
N GLU A 71 0.63 11.13 -1.35
CA GLU A 71 -0.77 11.46 -1.02
C GLU A 71 -1.64 12.03 -2.17
N CYS A 72 -1.31 11.78 -3.45
CA CYS A 72 -2.03 12.35 -4.61
C CYS A 72 -3.48 11.87 -4.82
N GLY A 73 -3.96 10.88 -4.06
CA GLY A 73 -5.35 10.38 -4.11
C GLY A 73 -5.77 9.62 -5.38
N GLN A 74 -4.95 9.57 -6.43
CA GLN A 74 -5.34 9.05 -7.74
C GLN A 74 -5.84 7.61 -7.70
N CYS A 75 -5.23 6.76 -6.88
CA CYS A 75 -5.62 5.34 -6.77
C CYS A 75 -7.03 5.11 -6.20
N GLY A 76 -7.58 6.05 -5.42
CA GLY A 76 -8.99 6.06 -5.04
C GLY A 76 -9.86 6.62 -6.15
N ARG A 77 -9.45 7.76 -6.73
CA ARG A 77 -10.21 8.47 -7.79
C ARG A 77 -10.52 7.59 -9.00
N VAL A 78 -9.59 6.72 -9.40
CA VAL A 78 -9.76 5.85 -10.59
C VAL A 78 -10.46 4.53 -10.31
N CYS A 79 -10.84 4.25 -9.05
CA CYS A 79 -11.49 2.99 -8.73
C CYS A 79 -12.95 3.00 -9.22
N PRO A 80 -13.35 2.11 -10.16
CA PRO A 80 -14.72 2.09 -10.65
C PRO A 80 -15.74 1.67 -9.58
N GLU A 81 -15.29 0.92 -8.57
CA GLU A 81 -16.08 0.45 -7.43
C GLU A 81 -16.09 1.45 -6.26
N ASN A 82 -15.49 2.64 -6.44
CA ASN A 82 -15.38 3.68 -5.41
C ASN A 82 -14.69 3.25 -4.11
N ILE A 83 -13.89 2.18 -4.14
CA ILE A 83 -13.13 1.71 -2.99
C ILE A 83 -12.11 2.80 -2.59
N PRO A 84 -12.06 3.22 -1.32
CA PRO A 84 -11.17 4.30 -0.89
C PRO A 84 -9.73 3.82 -0.68
N ILE A 85 -9.17 3.03 -1.61
CA ILE A 85 -7.87 2.35 -1.51
C ILE A 85 -6.72 3.32 -1.17
N HIS A 86 -6.77 4.56 -1.64
CA HIS A 86 -5.78 5.60 -1.34
C HIS A 86 -5.56 5.87 0.16
N LEU A 87 -6.54 5.59 1.02
CA LEU A 87 -6.40 5.79 2.47
C LEU A 87 -5.33 4.89 3.11
N LEU A 88 -5.10 3.69 2.56
CA LEU A 88 -4.09 2.76 3.06
C LEU A 88 -2.67 3.31 2.95
N PRO A 89 -2.15 3.65 1.74
CA PRO A 89 -0.80 4.18 1.61
C PRO A 89 -0.65 5.57 2.25
N ILE A 90 -1.71 6.41 2.28
CA ILE A 90 -1.68 7.69 3.02
C ILE A 90 -1.48 7.45 4.52
N ARG A 91 -2.17 6.47 5.10
CA ARG A 91 -1.98 6.12 6.52
C ARG A 91 -0.54 5.70 6.79
N LEU A 92 0.04 4.86 5.93
CA LEU A 92 1.42 4.40 6.07
C LEU A 92 2.43 5.52 5.87
N ALA A 93 2.23 6.44 4.93
CA ALA A 93 3.07 7.62 4.77
C ALA A 93 3.10 8.48 6.05
N ARG A 94 1.95 8.63 6.71
CA ARG A 94 1.85 9.33 8.00
C ARG A 94 2.55 8.58 9.14
N GLU A 95 2.50 7.25 9.17
CA GLU A 95 3.26 6.46 10.15
C GLU A 95 4.76 6.64 9.95
N VAL A 96 5.23 6.56 8.69
CA VAL A 96 6.65 6.77 8.38
C VAL A 96 7.10 8.16 8.79
N LYS A 97 6.30 9.19 8.53
CA LYS A 97 6.59 10.55 9.00
C LYS A 97 6.62 10.66 10.52
N ALA A 98 5.71 9.99 11.23
CA ALA A 98 5.66 10.03 12.68
C ALA A 98 6.85 9.31 13.33
N LEU A 99 7.30 8.20 12.74
CA LEU A 99 8.40 7.39 13.26
C LEU A 99 9.77 7.96 12.90
N TYR A 100 9.93 8.47 11.67
CA TYR A 100 11.24 8.85 11.12
C TYR A 100 11.38 10.34 10.77
N GLY A 101 10.30 11.13 10.85
CA GLY A 101 10.31 12.55 10.45
C GLY A 101 10.35 12.79 8.94
N SER A 102 10.54 11.73 8.14
CA SER A 102 10.64 11.81 6.69
C SER A 102 9.29 12.12 6.05
N THR A 103 9.28 13.03 5.07
CA THR A 103 8.10 13.36 4.27
C THR A 103 8.40 13.05 2.83
N THR A 104 7.56 12.24 2.22
CA THR A 104 7.83 11.73 0.88
C THR A 104 7.63 12.77 -0.22
N GLY A 105 8.52 12.77 -1.21
CA GLY A 105 8.40 13.54 -2.44
C GLY A 105 8.89 14.99 -2.33
N ILE A 106 9.74 15.29 -1.34
CA ILE A 106 10.36 16.62 -1.17
C ILE A 106 11.61 16.73 -2.04
N SER A 107 12.44 15.69 -2.09
CA SER A 107 13.67 15.68 -2.87
C SER A 107 13.80 14.40 -3.69
N LYS A 108 14.52 14.48 -4.81
CA LYS A 108 14.88 13.31 -5.63
C LYS A 108 15.96 12.45 -4.95
N ASP A 109 16.75 13.05 -4.08
CA ASP A 109 17.84 12.40 -3.35
C ASP A 109 17.38 11.84 -1.99
N GLU A 110 16.07 11.92 -1.69
CA GLU A 110 15.55 11.35 -0.45
C GLU A 110 15.56 9.80 -0.56
N ASN A 111 16.05 9.15 0.49
CA ASN A 111 15.95 7.72 0.61
C ASN A 111 14.61 7.35 1.25
N CYS A 112 14.00 6.26 0.80
CA CYS A 112 12.84 5.71 1.49
C CYS A 112 13.30 5.06 2.79
N GLU A 113 12.74 5.48 3.92
CA GLU A 113 13.13 4.99 5.26
C GLU A 113 12.96 3.47 5.37
N ILE A 114 11.91 2.91 4.77
CA ILE A 114 11.65 1.45 4.79
C ILE A 114 12.64 0.66 3.93
N SER A 115 13.35 1.30 3.01
CA SER A 115 14.40 0.65 2.19
C SER A 115 15.82 0.96 2.67
N THR A 116 15.97 1.67 3.79
CA THR A 116 17.27 2.13 4.28
C THR A 116 17.50 1.58 5.67
N TYR A 117 18.59 0.84 5.86
CA TYR A 117 19.00 0.40 7.18
C TYR A 117 19.77 1.51 7.90
N LYS A 118 19.38 1.80 9.14
CA LYS A 118 20.09 2.67 10.09
C LYS A 118 20.30 1.91 11.39
N TYR A 119 21.49 1.96 11.96
CA TYR A 119 21.77 1.21 13.20
C TYR A 119 21.07 1.83 14.41
N GLU A 120 20.69 3.10 14.31
CA GLU A 120 20.01 3.90 15.33
C GLU A 120 18.49 3.72 15.33
N ASP A 121 17.93 3.01 14.34
CA ASP A 121 16.49 2.77 14.28
C ASP A 121 16.04 2.02 15.53
N ARG A 122 15.08 2.60 16.25
CA ARG A 122 14.63 2.07 17.53
C ARG A 122 13.88 0.75 17.32
N GLU A 123 14.47 -0.32 17.82
CA GLU A 123 13.82 -1.61 17.95
C GLU A 123 13.17 -1.70 19.34
N ASN A 124 11.92 -1.26 19.49
CA ASN A 124 11.14 -1.45 20.73
C ASN A 124 10.65 -2.91 20.88
N PHE A 125 11.39 -3.90 20.40
CA PHE A 125 11.00 -5.32 20.49
C PHE A 125 11.23 -5.90 21.89
N PHE A 126 12.09 -5.27 22.69
CA PHE A 126 12.42 -5.68 24.06
C PHE A 126 12.08 -4.55 25.04
N GLU A 127 10.78 -4.33 25.26
CA GLU A 127 10.26 -3.59 26.43
C GLU A 127 9.83 -4.56 27.55
#